data_AF-A0A1N7IWC4-F1
#
_entry.id   AF-A0A1N7IWC4-F1
#
_cell.length_a   1.000
_cell.length_b   1.000
_cell.length_c   1.000
_cell.angle_alpha   90.00
_cell.angle_beta   90.00
_cell.angle_gamma   90.00
#
_symmetry.space_group_name_H-M   'P 1'
#
loop_
_entity.id
_entity.type
_entity.pdbx_description
1 polymer ?
#
loop_
_entity_poly.entity_id
_entity_poly.type
_entity_poly.pdbx_seq_one_letter_code
_entity_poly.pdbx_strand_id
1 'polypeptide(L)'
;MKKRTVFLTGALAGMAAMSVQADAEAFPDISEDMRHYLAIDTLYKEGIINGFDDGTFRPNASLTRIEAVLMLERALNLEFDGEVSHDFDDVPEAYNEVVDMLYEEGIFEGYSLDEFGTYV
;
A
#
# COMPACT_ATOMS: atom_id res chain seq x y z
N MET A 1 -24.60 37.98 -3.52
CA MET A 1 -24.45 36.73 -2.77
C MET A 1 -25.58 35.79 -3.17
N LYS A 2 -25.30 34.83 -4.07
CA LYS A 2 -26.29 33.88 -4.60
C LYS A 2 -25.88 32.47 -4.16
N LYS A 3 -26.75 31.83 -3.38
CA LYS A 3 -26.57 30.50 -2.80
C LYS A 3 -26.48 29.47 -3.93
N ARG A 4 -25.39 28.70 -3.99
CA ARG A 4 -25.23 27.59 -4.94
C ARG A 4 -25.86 26.34 -4.34
N THR A 5 -27.03 26.00 -4.86
CA THR A 5 -27.71 24.73 -4.64
C THR A 5 -26.94 23.62 -5.35
N VAL A 6 -26.50 22.61 -4.60
CA VAL A 6 -25.85 21.40 -5.13
C VAL A 6 -26.91 20.51 -5.77
N PHE A 7 -26.68 20.08 -7.01
CA PHE A 7 -27.50 19.06 -7.67
C PHE A 7 -26.92 17.68 -7.36
N LEU A 8 -27.68 16.85 -6.63
CA LEU A 8 -27.50 15.41 -6.58
C LEU A 8 -28.10 14.83 -7.87
N THR A 9 -27.27 14.31 -8.77
CA THR A 9 -27.72 13.40 -9.84
C THR A 9 -26.96 12.10 -9.68
N GLY A 10 -27.71 11.05 -9.32
CA GLY A 10 -27.20 9.69 -9.29
C GLY A 10 -27.02 9.12 -10.69
N ALA A 11 -26.00 8.28 -10.82
CA ALA A 11 -25.94 7.21 -11.82
C ALA A 11 -25.42 5.96 -11.11
N LEU A 12 -26.29 4.94 -11.05
CA LEU A 12 -26.01 3.58 -10.63
C LEU A 12 -25.35 2.86 -11.81
N ALA A 13 -24.14 2.35 -11.67
CA ALA A 13 -23.60 1.28 -12.51
C ALA A 13 -22.78 0.37 -11.60
N GLY A 14 -23.27 -0.85 -11.40
CA GLY A 14 -22.71 -1.80 -10.45
C GLY A 14 -21.27 -2.17 -10.81
N MET A 15 -20.35 -1.86 -9.90
CA MET A 15 -19.22 -2.75 -9.70
C MET A 15 -19.76 -4.02 -9.05
N ALA A 16 -19.49 -5.13 -9.71
CA ALA A 16 -19.79 -6.47 -9.22
C ALA A 16 -19.43 -6.58 -7.75
N ALA A 17 -20.25 -7.30 -6.99
CA ALA A 17 -19.83 -7.82 -5.70
C ALA A 17 -18.50 -8.54 -5.92
N MET A 18 -17.38 -7.94 -5.53
CA MET A 18 -16.18 -8.70 -5.24
C MET A 18 -16.57 -9.61 -4.10
N SER A 19 -16.88 -10.87 -4.42
CA SER A 19 -16.92 -11.91 -3.42
C SER A 19 -15.50 -12.03 -2.87
N VAL A 20 -15.18 -11.29 -1.81
CA VAL A 20 -14.07 -11.65 -0.93
C VAL A 20 -14.55 -12.88 -0.19
N GLN A 21 -14.31 -14.04 -0.80
CA GLN A 21 -14.70 -15.30 -0.22
C GLN A 21 -13.54 -16.28 -0.30
N ALA A 22 -12.68 -16.20 0.71
CA ALA A 22 -12.18 -17.36 1.42
C ALA A 22 -11.67 -16.90 2.80
N ASP A 23 -12.46 -17.16 3.83
CA ASP A 23 -11.98 -17.24 5.21
C ASP A 23 -11.52 -18.70 5.41
N ALA A 24 -10.26 -18.95 5.07
CA ALA A 24 -9.56 -20.22 5.26
C ALA A 24 -8.11 -19.83 5.53
N GLU A 25 -7.58 -20.15 6.71
CA GLU A 25 -6.19 -19.94 7.18
C GLU A 25 -5.39 -18.98 6.28
N ALA A 26 -5.39 -17.68 6.62
CA ALA A 26 -5.04 -16.57 5.73
C ALA A 26 -3.91 -16.85 4.72
N PHE A 27 -2.87 -17.56 5.16
CA PHE A 27 -1.86 -18.14 4.27
C PHE A 27 -1.45 -19.54 4.77
N PRO A 28 -1.23 -20.53 3.88
CA PRO A 28 -0.89 -21.91 4.26
C PRO A 28 0.53 -22.05 4.83
N ASP A 29 1.39 -21.05 4.62
CA ASP A 29 2.72 -20.96 5.20
C ASP A 29 2.77 -20.15 6.49
N ILE A 30 1.60 -19.82 7.07
CA ILE A 30 1.45 -19.09 8.33
C ILE A 30 0.78 -19.95 9.40
N SER A 31 1.53 -20.30 10.45
CA SER A 31 1.09 -21.06 11.62
C SER A 31 0.81 -20.15 12.81
N GLU A 32 -0.23 -20.43 13.59
CA GLU A 32 -0.62 -19.63 14.77
C GLU A 32 0.48 -19.52 15.84
N ASP A 33 1.32 -20.55 15.97
CA ASP A 33 2.46 -20.57 16.90
C ASP A 33 3.62 -19.66 16.48
N MET A 34 3.60 -19.09 15.27
CA MET A 34 4.65 -18.18 14.84
C MET A 34 4.57 -16.85 15.58
N ARG A 35 5.72 -16.36 16.04
CA ARG A 35 5.83 -15.09 16.77
C ARG A 35 5.28 -13.87 16.03
N HIS A 36 5.14 -13.95 14.70
CA HIS A 36 4.64 -12.87 13.83
C HIS A 36 3.19 -13.08 13.38
N TYR A 37 2.55 -14.19 13.77
CA TYR A 37 1.20 -14.57 13.35
C TYR A 37 0.21 -13.42 13.52
N LEU A 38 0.12 -12.88 14.74
CA LEU A 38 -0.85 -11.83 15.06
C LEU A 38 -0.64 -10.56 14.22
N ALA A 39 0.61 -10.21 13.92
CA ALA A 39 0.91 -9.04 13.11
C ALA A 39 0.48 -9.25 11.65
N ILE A 40 0.78 -10.42 11.09
CA ILE A 40 0.43 -10.78 9.71
C ILE A 40 -1.10 -10.86 9.58
N ASP A 41 -1.78 -11.58 10.48
CA ASP A 41 -3.24 -11.70 10.47
C ASP A 41 -3.94 -10.34 10.58
N THR A 42 -3.46 -9.47 11.48
CA THR A 42 -4.01 -8.11 11.62
C THR A 42 -3.82 -7.29 10.34
N LEU A 43 -2.60 -7.21 9.82
CA LEU A 43 -2.30 -6.40 8.64
C LEU A 43 -3.04 -6.90 7.40
N TYR A 44 -3.26 -8.22 7.28
CA TYR A 44 -4.03 -8.81 6.19
C TYR A 44 -5.51 -8.44 6.30
N LYS A 45 -6.10 -8.55 7.50
CA LYS A 45 -7.50 -8.17 7.75
C LYS A 45 -7.77 -6.68 7.51
N GLU A 46 -6.78 -5.84 7.77
CA GLU A 46 -6.83 -4.39 7.48
C GLU A 46 -6.53 -4.07 6.00
N GLY A 47 -6.21 -5.06 5.17
CA GLY A 47 -5.91 -4.87 3.74
C GLY A 47 -4.57 -4.20 3.45
N ILE A 48 -3.68 -4.12 4.43
CA ILE A 48 -2.36 -3.48 4.31
C ILE A 48 -1.36 -4.37 3.57
N ILE A 49 -1.41 -5.67 3.87
CA ILE A 49 -0.59 -6.69 3.21
C ILE A 49 -1.47 -7.65 2.42
N ASN A 50 -0.88 -8.23 1.38
CA ASN A 50 -1.46 -9.32 0.61
C ASN A 50 -0.41 -10.43 0.50
N GLY A 51 -0.87 -11.64 0.18
CA GLY A 51 0.02 -12.73 -0.20
C GLY A 51 0.39 -12.68 -1.67
N PHE A 52 1.10 -13.71 -2.09
CA PHE A 52 1.43 -13.99 -3.48
C PHE A 52 0.27 -14.71 -4.18
N ASP A 53 0.28 -14.72 -5.51
CA ASP A 53 -0.74 -15.39 -6.34
C ASP A 53 -0.89 -16.90 -6.05
N ASP A 54 0.13 -17.53 -5.48
CA ASP A 54 0.12 -18.92 -5.04
C ASP A 54 -0.56 -19.15 -3.67
N GLY A 55 -1.05 -18.07 -3.05
CA GLY A 55 -1.71 -18.08 -1.76
C GLY A 55 -0.77 -18.02 -0.56
N THR A 56 0.55 -17.91 -0.72
CA THR A 56 1.52 -17.82 0.39
C THR A 56 1.79 -16.38 0.83
N PHE A 57 2.30 -16.16 2.05
CA PHE A 57 2.80 -14.85 2.50
C PHE A 57 4.33 -14.72 2.46
N ARG A 58 5.05 -15.82 2.67
CA ARG A 58 6.51 -15.91 2.73
C ARG A 58 7.12 -15.04 3.83
N PRO A 59 6.83 -15.33 5.12
CA PRO A 59 7.21 -14.46 6.27
C PRO A 59 8.72 -14.28 6.47
N ASN A 60 9.55 -15.10 5.84
CA ASN A 60 11.02 -15.03 5.91
C ASN A 60 11.65 -14.46 4.64
N ALA A 61 10.84 -14.07 3.64
CA ALA A 61 11.34 -13.37 2.47
C ALA A 61 11.79 -11.97 2.86
N SER A 62 12.85 -11.48 2.21
CA SER A 62 13.24 -10.09 2.32
C SER A 62 12.15 -9.21 1.70
N LEU A 63 11.85 -8.12 2.37
CA LEU A 63 10.99 -7.05 1.88
C LEU A 63 11.86 -5.99 1.21
N THR A 64 11.50 -5.58 0.00
CA THR A 64 12.13 -4.41 -0.63
C THR A 64 11.64 -3.13 0.02
N ARG A 65 12.41 -2.06 -0.08
CA ARG A 65 11.97 -0.74 0.40
C ARG A 65 10.68 -0.26 -0.24
N ILE A 66 10.48 -0.48 -1.53
CA ILE A 66 9.23 -0.04 -2.18
C ILE A 66 8.01 -0.82 -1.68
N GLU A 67 8.15 -2.10 -1.36
CA GLU A 67 7.07 -2.86 -0.75
C GLU A 67 6.73 -2.33 0.66
N ALA A 68 7.74 -1.94 1.44
CA ALA A 68 7.53 -1.31 2.74
C ALA A 68 6.81 0.05 2.63
N VAL A 69 7.17 0.86 1.62
CA VAL A 69 6.51 2.13 1.30
C VAL A 69 5.03 1.92 1.00
N LEU A 70 4.69 0.97 0.13
CA LEU A 70 3.30 0.64 -0.23
C LEU A 70 2.49 0.10 0.97
N MET A 71 3.13 -0.61 1.91
CA MET A 71 2.47 -1.00 3.15
C MET A 71 2.12 0.21 4.01
N LEU A 72 3.04 1.18 4.12
CA LEU A 72 2.83 2.38 4.93
C LEU A 72 1.80 3.32 4.32
N GLU A 73 1.81 3.51 3.01
CA GLU A 73 0.74 4.22 2.28
C GLU A 73 -0.65 3.71 2.67
N ARG A 74 -0.86 2.39 2.58
CA ARG A 74 -2.14 1.75 2.94
C ARG A 74 -2.45 1.87 4.43
N ALA A 75 -1.45 1.68 5.29
CA ALA A 75 -1.64 1.71 6.74
C ALA A 75 -1.98 3.11 7.27
N LEU A 76 -1.39 4.14 6.65
CA LEU A 76 -1.56 5.53 7.06
C LEU A 76 -2.71 6.23 6.33
N ASN A 77 -3.22 5.63 5.23
CA ASN A 77 -4.29 6.18 4.39
C ASN A 77 -4.00 7.64 4.02
N LEU A 78 -2.79 7.86 3.54
CA LEU A 78 -2.31 9.18 3.15
C LEU A 78 -2.88 9.56 1.79
N GLU A 79 -3.23 10.83 1.63
CA GLU A 79 -3.62 11.42 0.35
C GLU A 79 -2.47 12.29 -0.13
N PHE A 80 -2.07 12.14 -1.40
CA PHE A 80 -1.06 13.00 -2.03
C PHE A 80 -1.74 14.01 -2.95
N ASP A 81 -1.60 15.28 -2.63
CA ASP A 81 -2.06 16.41 -3.45
C ASP A 81 -0.91 17.29 -3.96
N GLY A 82 0.33 16.83 -3.74
CA GLY A 82 1.57 17.47 -4.18
C GLY A 82 1.88 17.27 -5.66
N GLU A 83 2.97 17.89 -6.11
CA GLU A 83 3.54 17.66 -7.43
C GLU A 83 4.67 16.65 -7.32
N VAL A 84 4.67 15.64 -8.20
CA VAL A 84 5.78 14.70 -8.29
C VAL A 84 7.06 15.44 -8.67
N SER A 85 8.09 15.39 -7.83
CA SER A 85 9.29 16.23 -7.97
C SER A 85 10.61 15.65 -7.48
N HIS A 86 10.67 14.40 -7.02
CA HIS A 86 11.97 13.78 -6.71
C HIS A 86 12.90 13.65 -7.93
N ASP A 87 14.19 13.60 -7.64
CA ASP A 87 15.26 13.35 -8.62
C ASP A 87 15.80 11.90 -8.54
N PHE A 88 15.13 10.99 -7.82
CA PHE A 88 15.55 9.59 -7.75
C PHE A 88 15.43 8.87 -9.10
N ASP A 89 16.56 8.38 -9.62
CA ASP A 89 16.68 7.68 -10.90
C ASP A 89 16.18 6.24 -10.85
N ASP A 90 16.17 5.63 -9.66
CA ASP A 90 15.84 4.22 -9.44
C ASP A 90 14.38 3.98 -9.03
N VAL A 91 13.53 5.01 -9.05
CA VAL A 91 12.10 4.92 -8.78
C VAL A 91 11.33 4.84 -10.10
N PRO A 92 10.65 3.71 -10.40
CA PRO A 92 9.74 3.63 -11.52
C PRO A 92 8.59 4.63 -11.41
N GLU A 93 8.15 5.19 -12.53
CA GLU A 93 7.09 6.21 -12.61
C GLU A 93 5.81 5.83 -11.84
N ALA A 94 5.44 4.54 -11.84
CA ALA A 94 4.29 4.02 -11.12
C ALA A 94 4.36 4.19 -9.59
N TYR A 95 5.53 4.50 -9.04
CA TYR A 95 5.80 4.66 -7.63
C TYR A 95 6.16 6.09 -7.23
N ASN A 96 6.24 7.02 -8.19
CA ASN A 96 6.69 8.39 -7.91
C ASN A 96 5.80 9.08 -6.86
N GLU A 97 4.47 9.00 -7.01
CA GLU A 97 3.52 9.65 -6.09
C GLU A 97 3.70 9.15 -4.65
N VAL A 98 3.79 7.84 -4.44
CA VAL A 98 3.92 7.28 -3.09
C VAL A 98 5.29 7.54 -2.47
N VAL A 99 6.34 7.58 -3.29
CA VAL A 99 7.70 7.93 -2.84
C VAL A 99 7.75 9.40 -2.43
N ASP A 100 7.21 10.31 -3.24
CA ASP A 100 7.18 11.73 -2.93
C ASP A 100 6.33 12.03 -1.69
N MET A 101 5.15 11.42 -1.61
CA MET A 101 4.28 11.54 -0.44
C MET A 101 5.02 11.20 0.87
N LEU A 102 5.69 10.04 0.93
CA LEU A 102 6.39 9.64 2.16
C LEU A 102 7.71 10.38 2.39
N TYR A 103 8.34 10.89 1.32
CA TYR A 103 9.52 11.73 1.42
C TYR A 103 9.18 13.12 1.97
N GLU A 104 8.10 13.74 1.49
CA GLU A 104 7.62 15.05 1.97
C GLU A 104 7.11 14.99 3.42
N GLU A 105 6.46 13.89 3.82
CA GLU A 105 6.07 13.64 5.21
C GLU A 105 7.27 13.30 6.13
N GLY A 106 8.49 13.18 5.58
CA GLY A 106 9.71 12.86 6.32
C GLY A 106 9.73 11.45 6.90
N ILE A 107 8.95 10.53 6.32
CA ILE A 107 8.88 9.12 6.73
C ILE A 107 10.03 8.34 6.12
N PHE A 108 10.40 8.66 4.87
CA PHE A 108 11.59 8.11 4.20
C PHE A 108 12.53 9.22 3.74
N GLU A 109 13.81 8.87 3.69
CA GLU A 109 14.84 9.63 3.00
C GLU A 109 15.44 8.75 1.89
N GLY A 110 15.98 9.39 0.86
CA GLY A 110 16.82 8.73 -0.14
C GLY A 110 18.14 8.23 0.47
N TYR A 111 18.74 7.22 -0.15
CA TYR A 111 20.11 6.81 0.20
C TYR A 111 21.16 7.79 -0.29
N SER A 112 20.88 8.43 -1.42
CA SER A 112 21.67 9.51 -2.00
C SER A 112 20.74 10.58 -2.57
N LEU A 113 21.31 11.54 -3.30
CA LEU A 113 20.54 12.58 -3.99
C LEU A 113 19.70 12.02 -5.15
N ASP A 114 20.13 10.90 -5.73
CA ASP A 114 19.62 10.29 -6.96
C ASP A 114 19.16 8.83 -6.78
N GLU A 115 19.28 8.26 -5.57
CA GLU A 115 18.88 6.87 -5.29
C GLU A 115 17.97 6.80 -4.06
N PHE A 116 16.76 6.28 -4.25
CA PHE A 116 15.84 5.95 -3.17
C PHE A 116 16.13 4.57 -2.56
N GLY A 117 16.68 3.66 -3.37
CA GLY A 117 16.91 2.26 -3.05
C GLY A 117 15.66 1.42 -3.22
N THR A 118 14.96 1.56 -4.35
CA THR A 118 13.63 0.96 -4.58
C THR A 118 13.57 -0.55 -4.29
N TYR A 119 14.62 -1.30 -4.66
CA TYR A 119 14.63 -2.77 -4.65
C TYR A 119 15.62 -3.41 -3.67
N VAL A 120 16.19 -2.64 -2.73
CA VAL A 120 17.11 -3.18 -1.71
C VAL A 120 16.39 -3.58 -0.42
#